data_AF-A0A6V7QJG1-F1
#
_entry.id   AF-A0A6V7QJG1-F1
#
_cell.length_a   1.000
_cell.length_b   1.000
_cell.length_c   1.000
_cell.angle_alpha   90.00
_cell.angle_beta   90.00
_cell.angle_gamma   90.00
#
_symmetry.space_group_name_H-M   'P 1'
#
loop_
_entity.id
_entity.type
_entity.pdbx_description
1 polymer ?
#
loop_
_entity_poly.entity_id
_entity_poly.type
_entity_poly.pdbx_seq_one_letter_code
_entity_poly.pdbx_strand_id
1 'polypeptide(L)'
;MTSYYMQRYFKNQTFYKIQSQSIIDNPDQRIVDDLSSFTGTALAFSLTLFNAAVDLISFSNILYGIYPPLFVVLLVYSLGGTAISVFLGKDLVSLNFMQEKKEADFRYGLVRVRENAESIAFYGGEGNELQLLLERFRRAFENLSQLLIASRNLDFFTNGYRYLIQILPAAVVAPMYFSGKIEFGVINQSVSAFNHVLSDFSLIVYQFQAISAFSAVIDRLGDGTQWEW
;
A
#
# COMPACT_ATOMS: atom_id res chain seq x y z
N MET A 1 27.52 11.17 -2.52
CA MET A 1 26.55 10.80 -3.58
C MET A 1 26.58 11.79 -4.74
N THR A 2 26.32 13.08 -4.52
CA THR A 2 26.25 14.10 -5.59
C THR A 2 27.54 14.20 -6.43
N SER A 3 28.72 14.16 -5.78
CA SER A 3 30.02 14.16 -6.47
C SER A 3 30.26 12.92 -7.33
N TYR A 4 29.81 11.74 -6.90
CA TYR A 4 29.90 10.49 -7.64
C TYR A 4 29.03 10.52 -8.91
N TYR A 5 27.80 11.02 -8.78
CA TYR A 5 26.89 11.20 -9.92
C TYR A 5 27.36 12.26 -10.91
N MET A 6 27.88 13.39 -10.42
CA MET A 6 28.51 14.40 -11.27
C MET A 6 29.71 13.84 -12.03
N GLN A 7 30.62 13.13 -11.37
CA GLN A 7 31.77 12.54 -12.06
C GLN A 7 31.35 11.55 -13.15
N ARG A 8 30.28 10.77 -12.93
CA ARG A 8 29.76 9.82 -13.91
C ARG A 8 29.06 10.50 -15.09
N TYR A 9 28.32 11.58 -14.84
CA TYR A 9 27.68 12.40 -15.87
C TYR A 9 28.71 13.06 -16.82
N PHE A 10 29.85 13.50 -16.26
CA PHE A 10 30.95 14.10 -17.02
C PHE A 10 31.91 13.06 -17.64
N LYS A 11 31.84 11.79 -17.24
CA LYS A 11 32.68 10.72 -17.79
C LYS A 11 32.24 10.38 -19.23
N ASN A 12 33.20 10.13 -20.12
CA ASN A 12 32.99 9.70 -21.51
C ASN A 12 32.02 10.56 -22.35
N GLN A 13 31.91 11.86 -22.04
CA GLN A 13 31.01 12.79 -22.72
C GLN A 13 29.54 12.32 -22.70
N THR A 14 29.15 11.61 -21.64
CA THR A 14 27.80 11.04 -21.52
C THR A 14 26.71 12.12 -21.61
N PHE A 15 26.97 13.33 -21.08
CA PHE A 15 26.11 14.50 -21.25
C PHE A 15 25.78 14.83 -22.72
N TYR A 16 26.76 14.69 -23.63
CA TYR A 16 26.59 14.98 -25.05
C TYR A 16 25.81 13.86 -25.76
N LYS A 17 26.03 12.61 -25.39
CA LYS A 17 25.31 11.44 -25.94
C LYS A 17 23.83 11.44 -25.53
N ILE A 18 23.52 11.83 -24.28
CA ILE A 18 22.13 11.93 -23.80
C ILE A 18 21.39 13.05 -24.54
N GLN A 19 22.05 14.19 -24.78
CA GLN A 19 21.46 15.31 -25.52
C GLN A 19 21.28 15.02 -27.01
N SER A 20 22.18 14.26 -27.64
CA SER A 20 22.12 13.96 -29.08
C SER A 20 21.10 12.89 -29.45
N GLN A 21 20.69 12.04 -28.50
CA GLN A 21 19.72 10.97 -28.73
C GLN A 21 18.27 11.38 -28.45
N SER A 22 18.02 12.54 -27.82
CA SER A 22 16.67 13.08 -27.53
C SER A 22 15.73 12.11 -26.81
N ILE A 23 16.28 11.13 -26.07
CA ILE A 23 15.49 10.07 -25.41
C ILE A 23 14.86 10.58 -24.10
N ILE A 24 15.42 11.64 -23.50
CA ILE A 24 15.01 12.14 -22.18
C ILE A 24 15.04 13.67 -22.18
N ASP A 25 13.88 14.30 -21.96
CA ASP A 25 13.78 15.74 -21.65
C ASP A 25 14.31 16.00 -20.23
N ASN A 26 15.16 17.04 -20.10
CA ASN A 26 15.73 17.55 -18.84
C ASN A 26 16.36 16.46 -17.91
N PRO A 27 17.39 15.74 -18.40
CA PRO A 27 18.05 14.68 -17.63
C PRO A 27 18.70 15.17 -16.33
N ASP A 28 19.09 16.44 -16.29
CA ASP A 28 19.63 17.15 -15.12
C ASP A 28 18.56 17.36 -14.04
N GLN A 29 17.37 17.85 -14.41
CA GLN A 29 16.23 17.94 -13.48
C GLN A 29 15.86 16.57 -12.95
N ARG A 30 15.81 15.57 -13.82
CA ARG A 30 15.44 14.20 -13.45
C ARG A 30 16.42 13.57 -12.47
N ILE A 31 17.73 13.76 -12.66
CA ILE A 31 18.75 13.30 -11.70
C ILE A 31 18.61 14.00 -10.35
N VAL A 32 18.36 15.31 -10.33
CA VAL A 32 18.18 16.08 -9.08
C VAL A 32 16.91 15.65 -8.35
N ASP A 33 15.79 15.53 -9.06
CA ASP A 33 14.50 15.12 -8.51
C ASP A 33 14.55 13.67 -8.01
N ASP A 34 15.18 12.75 -8.75
CA ASP A 34 15.35 11.36 -8.34
C ASP A 34 16.27 11.24 -7.12
N LEU A 35 17.37 12.00 -7.05
CA LEU A 35 18.28 12.01 -5.89
C LEU A 35 17.60 12.59 -4.64
N SER A 36 16.83 13.67 -4.80
CA SER A 36 16.08 14.31 -3.71
C SER A 36 14.95 13.41 -3.21
N SER A 37 14.15 12.87 -4.13
CA SER A 37 13.08 11.92 -3.82
C SER A 37 13.62 10.64 -3.17
N PHE A 38 14.76 10.13 -3.65
CA PHE A 38 15.40 8.96 -3.06
C PHE A 38 15.88 9.24 -1.64
N THR A 39 16.65 10.31 -1.42
CA THR A 39 17.17 10.63 -0.08
C THR A 39 16.05 10.95 0.91
N GLY A 40 15.02 11.67 0.47
CA GLY A 40 13.82 11.94 1.26
C GLY A 40 13.06 10.67 1.65
N THR A 41 12.79 9.80 0.67
CA THR A 41 12.08 8.52 0.90
C THR A 41 12.88 7.57 1.77
N ALA A 42 14.19 7.44 1.51
CA ALA A 42 15.10 6.61 2.29
C ALA A 42 15.19 7.05 3.75
N LEU A 43 15.31 8.36 3.99
CA LEU A 43 15.35 8.94 5.33
C LEU A 43 14.03 8.72 6.07
N ALA A 44 12.90 9.06 5.43
CA ALA A 44 11.57 8.88 6.00
C ALA A 44 11.32 7.40 6.33
N PHE A 45 11.67 6.50 5.41
CA PHE A 45 11.55 5.06 5.61
C PHE A 45 12.40 4.56 6.78
N SER A 46 13.69 4.94 6.84
CA SER A 46 14.61 4.54 7.91
C SER A 46 14.14 5.02 9.28
N LEU A 47 13.68 6.28 9.36
CA LEU A 47 13.11 6.85 10.60
C LEU A 47 11.84 6.13 11.01
N THR A 48 10.97 5.80 10.04
CA THR A 48 9.73 5.06 10.30
C THR A 48 10.03 3.67 10.87
N LEU A 49 10.99 2.94 10.27
CA LEU A 49 11.39 1.61 10.75
C LEU A 49 12.05 1.68 12.13
N PHE A 50 12.91 2.68 12.36
CA PHE A 50 13.54 2.90 13.65
C PHE A 50 12.52 3.19 14.75
N ASN A 51 11.57 4.10 14.50
CA ASN A 51 10.49 4.40 15.44
C ASN A 51 9.65 3.16 15.73
N ALA A 52 9.24 2.41 14.70
CA ALA A 52 8.48 1.19 14.89
C ALA A 52 9.24 0.12 15.71
N ALA A 53 10.56 0.01 15.52
CA ALA A 53 11.38 -0.92 16.31
C ALA A 53 11.47 -0.49 17.79
N VAL A 54 11.66 0.81 18.04
CA VAL A 54 11.71 1.37 19.40
C VAL A 54 10.36 1.23 20.10
N ASP A 55 9.26 1.56 19.41
CA ASP A 55 7.90 1.43 19.92
C ASP A 55 7.59 -0.04 20.23
N LEU A 56 7.87 -0.96 19.31
CA LEU A 56 7.60 -2.37 19.49
C LEU A 56 8.33 -2.93 20.72
N ILE A 57 9.62 -2.60 20.91
CA ILE A 57 10.39 -3.04 22.07
C ILE A 57 9.84 -2.42 23.35
N SER A 58 9.57 -1.12 23.35
CA SER A 58 9.16 -0.36 24.53
C SER A 58 7.77 -0.79 25.01
N PHE A 59 6.79 -0.79 24.10
CA PHE A 59 5.41 -1.11 24.45
C PHE A 59 5.19 -2.60 24.67
N SER A 60 5.95 -3.49 24.02
CA SER A 60 5.93 -4.92 24.37
C SER A 60 6.45 -5.15 25.79
N ASN A 61 7.53 -4.48 26.20
CA ASN A 61 8.05 -4.57 27.56
C ASN A 61 7.05 -4.02 28.59
N ILE A 62 6.38 -2.90 28.31
CA ILE A 62 5.32 -2.36 29.16
C ILE A 62 4.17 -3.36 29.30
N LEU A 63 3.68 -3.92 28.19
CA LEU A 63 2.57 -4.88 28.19
C LEU A 63 2.91 -6.12 29.01
N TYR A 64 4.11 -6.67 28.79
CA TYR A 64 4.59 -7.85 29.49
C TYR A 64 4.80 -7.59 30.98
N GLY A 65 5.29 -6.40 31.34
CA GLY A 65 5.45 -5.98 32.73
C GLY A 65 4.12 -5.78 33.48
N ILE A 66 3.07 -5.34 32.79
CA ILE A 66 1.73 -5.17 33.37
C ILE A 66 1.05 -6.52 33.57
N TYR A 67 0.92 -7.30 32.50
CA TYR A 67 0.20 -8.57 32.54
C TYR A 67 0.63 -9.48 31.38
N PRO A 68 1.52 -10.46 31.59
CA PRO A 68 1.98 -11.37 30.54
C PRO A 68 0.87 -12.07 29.73
N PRO A 69 -0.27 -12.48 30.33
CA PRO A 69 -1.39 -13.03 29.55
C PRO A 69 -2.02 -12.02 28.58
N LEU A 70 -1.98 -10.71 28.86
CA LEU A 70 -2.44 -9.68 27.92
C LEU A 70 -1.62 -9.70 26.62
N PHE A 71 -0.32 -9.94 26.74
CA PHE A 71 0.58 -10.04 25.59
C PHE A 71 0.26 -11.26 24.71
N VAL A 72 -0.10 -12.40 25.31
CA VAL A 72 -0.56 -13.58 24.55
C VAL A 72 -1.86 -13.28 23.82
N VAL A 73 -2.81 -12.62 24.49
CA VAL A 73 -4.08 -12.21 23.86
C VAL A 73 -3.82 -11.26 22.69
N LEU A 74 -2.90 -10.30 22.84
CA LEU A 74 -2.47 -9.43 21.75
C LEU A 74 -1.93 -10.22 20.56
N LEU A 75 -1.04 -11.19 20.77
CA LEU A 75 -0.48 -11.99 19.69
C LEU A 75 -1.56 -12.79 18.95
N VAL A 76 -2.44 -13.47 19.67
CA VAL A 76 -3.55 -14.24 19.07
C VAL A 76 -4.47 -13.32 18.28
N TYR A 77 -4.80 -12.16 18.85
CA TYR A 77 -5.64 -11.16 18.22
C TYR A 77 -5.01 -10.60 16.94
N SER A 78 -3.73 -10.21 16.99
CA SER A 78 -2.96 -9.67 15.87
C SER A 78 -2.85 -10.67 14.71
N LEU A 79 -2.49 -11.91 15.01
CA LEU A 79 -2.35 -12.97 14.01
C LEU A 79 -3.70 -13.33 13.40
N GLY A 80 -4.75 -13.47 14.22
CA GLY A 80 -6.11 -13.75 13.75
C GLY A 80 -6.66 -12.65 12.86
N GLY A 81 -6.52 -11.39 13.29
CA GLY A 81 -6.93 -10.22 12.52
C GLY A 81 -6.22 -10.12 11.17
N THR A 82 -4.91 -10.36 11.17
CA THR A 82 -4.10 -10.36 9.94
C THR A 82 -4.54 -11.48 9.00
N ALA A 83 -4.71 -12.71 9.49
CA ALA A 83 -5.14 -13.84 8.68
C ALA A 83 -6.51 -13.61 8.03
N ILE A 84 -7.49 -13.09 8.78
CA ILE A 84 -8.82 -12.77 8.24
C ILE A 84 -8.74 -11.62 7.23
N SER A 85 -7.95 -10.57 7.51
CA SER A 85 -7.79 -9.44 6.59
C SER A 85 -7.18 -9.88 5.26
N VAL A 86 -6.15 -10.73 5.29
CA VAL A 86 -5.55 -11.32 4.09
C VAL A 86 -6.56 -12.19 3.35
N PHE A 87 -7.33 -13.01 4.06
CA PHE A 87 -8.34 -13.87 3.45
C PHE A 87 -9.45 -13.05 2.75
N LEU A 88 -9.93 -11.97 3.37
CA LEU A 88 -10.93 -11.07 2.78
C LEU A 88 -10.36 -10.20 1.66
N GLY A 89 -9.08 -9.82 1.76
CA GLY A 89 -8.41 -8.93 0.81
C GLY A 89 -7.87 -9.61 -0.44
N LYS A 90 -7.67 -10.93 -0.43
CA LYS A 90 -7.03 -11.67 -1.55
C LYS A 90 -7.72 -11.44 -2.90
N ASP A 91 -9.04 -11.35 -2.93
CA ASP A 91 -9.82 -11.25 -4.16
C ASP A 91 -9.90 -9.81 -4.68
N LEU A 92 -9.63 -8.81 -3.84
CA LEU A 92 -9.68 -7.39 -4.21
C LEU A 92 -8.68 -7.05 -5.31
N VAL A 93 -7.47 -7.61 -5.27
CA VAL A 93 -6.44 -7.34 -6.29
C VAL A 93 -6.91 -7.81 -7.66
N SER A 94 -7.45 -9.03 -7.74
CA SER A 94 -7.97 -9.59 -8.99
C SER A 94 -9.18 -8.80 -9.49
N LEU A 95 -10.10 -8.44 -8.59
CA LEU A 95 -11.29 -7.65 -8.94
C LEU A 95 -10.94 -6.26 -9.44
N ASN A 96 -9.96 -5.58 -8.84
CA ASN A 96 -9.47 -4.27 -9.29
C ASN A 96 -8.86 -4.36 -10.69
N PHE A 97 -7.97 -5.32 -10.92
CA PHE A 97 -7.37 -5.52 -12.25
C PHE A 97 -8.44 -5.82 -13.32
N MET A 98 -9.41 -6.68 -12.99
CA MET A 98 -10.52 -6.97 -13.90
C MET A 98 -11.44 -5.77 -14.11
N GLN A 99 -11.57 -4.87 -13.13
CA GLN A 99 -12.34 -3.63 -13.27
C GLN A 99 -11.69 -2.71 -14.30
N GLU A 100 -10.39 -2.45 -14.15
CA GLU A 100 -9.63 -1.61 -15.08
C GLU A 100 -9.73 -2.15 -16.51
N LYS A 101 -9.56 -3.47 -16.68
CA LYS A 101 -9.68 -4.13 -17.98
C LYS A 101 -11.07 -3.97 -18.59
N LYS A 102 -12.13 -4.26 -17.83
CA LYS A 102 -13.52 -4.19 -18.32
C LYS A 102 -13.96 -2.75 -18.63
N GLU A 103 -13.50 -1.78 -17.84
CA GLU A 103 -13.71 -0.36 -18.14
C GLU A 103 -12.97 0.08 -19.40
N ALA A 104 -11.72 -0.37 -19.58
CA ALA A 104 -10.96 -0.11 -20.79
C ALA A 104 -11.66 -0.69 -22.03
N ASP A 105 -12.17 -1.92 -21.97
CA ASP A 105 -12.92 -2.56 -23.06
C ASP A 105 -14.21 -1.79 -23.42
N PHE A 106 -14.92 -1.25 -22.42
CA PHE A 106 -16.09 -0.40 -22.63
C PHE A 106 -15.71 0.95 -23.28
N ARG A 107 -14.69 1.64 -22.74
CA ARG A 107 -14.19 2.91 -23.30
C ARG A 107 -13.67 2.74 -24.73
N TYR A 108 -12.95 1.67 -25.00
CA TYR A 108 -12.51 1.31 -26.35
C TYR A 108 -13.70 1.08 -27.29
N GLY A 109 -14.76 0.41 -26.81
CA GLY A 109 -16.00 0.26 -27.56
C GLY A 109 -16.60 1.59 -27.99
N LEU A 110 -16.66 2.58 -27.09
CA LEU A 110 -17.16 3.92 -27.40
C LEU A 110 -16.31 4.64 -28.45
N VAL A 111 -14.98 4.52 -28.34
CA VAL A 111 -14.05 5.07 -29.34
C VAL A 111 -14.28 4.43 -30.72
N ARG A 112 -14.42 3.09 -30.78
CA ARG A 112 -14.69 2.37 -32.03
C ARG A 112 -15.98 2.82 -32.69
N VAL A 113 -17.06 3.00 -31.92
CA VAL A 113 -18.34 3.50 -32.45
C VAL A 113 -18.18 4.90 -33.04
N ARG A 114 -17.45 5.79 -32.36
CA ARG A 114 -17.15 7.13 -32.86
C ARG A 114 -16.33 7.10 -34.15
N GLU A 115 -15.29 6.27 -34.21
CA GLU A 115 -14.41 6.14 -35.38
C GLU A 115 -15.12 5.54 -36.60
N ASN A 116 -16.15 4.72 -36.38
CA ASN A 116 -16.89 4.03 -37.45
C ASN A 116 -18.33 4.56 -37.61
N ALA A 117 -18.62 5.77 -37.12
CA ALA A 117 -19.98 6.32 -37.07
C ALA A 117 -20.65 6.39 -38.45
N GLU A 118 -19.90 6.75 -39.50
CA GLU A 118 -20.42 6.83 -40.87
C GLU A 118 -20.83 5.45 -41.39
N SER A 119 -19.98 4.43 -41.22
CA SER A 119 -20.30 3.05 -41.58
C SER A 119 -21.52 2.52 -40.80
N ILE A 120 -21.59 2.78 -39.49
CA ILE A 120 -22.70 2.33 -38.65
C ILE A 120 -24.02 2.96 -39.12
N ALA A 121 -24.02 4.26 -39.41
CA ALA A 121 -25.19 4.97 -39.92
C ALA A 121 -25.60 4.49 -41.32
N PHE A 122 -24.64 4.25 -42.20
CA PHE A 122 -24.91 3.83 -43.59
C PHE A 122 -25.48 2.41 -43.67
N TYR A 123 -25.04 1.50 -42.80
CA TYR A 123 -25.50 0.10 -42.76
C TYR A 123 -26.60 -0.17 -41.71
N GLY A 124 -27.08 0.84 -40.98
CA GLY A 124 -28.13 0.68 -39.96
C GLY A 124 -27.72 -0.19 -38.76
N GLY A 125 -26.43 -0.21 -38.41
CA GLY A 125 -25.85 -1.10 -37.39
C GLY A 125 -26.04 -0.65 -35.93
N GLU A 126 -26.77 0.45 -35.70
CA GLU A 126 -26.84 1.18 -34.44
C GLU A 126 -27.35 0.31 -33.28
N GLY A 127 -28.39 -0.49 -33.51
CA GLY A 127 -28.95 -1.39 -32.50
C GLY A 127 -27.98 -2.47 -32.05
N ASN A 128 -27.17 -3.00 -32.98
CA ASN A 128 -26.20 -4.04 -32.68
C ASN A 128 -25.00 -3.48 -31.88
N GLU A 129 -24.47 -2.32 -32.29
CA GLU A 129 -23.40 -1.64 -31.54
C GLU A 129 -23.87 -1.18 -30.15
N LEU A 130 -25.13 -0.73 -30.01
CA LEU A 130 -25.71 -0.42 -28.71
C LEU A 130 -25.79 -1.65 -27.80
N GLN A 131 -26.26 -2.80 -28.31
CA GLN A 131 -26.32 -4.04 -27.53
C GLN A 131 -24.93 -4.48 -27.06
N LEU A 132 -23.92 -4.40 -27.94
CA LEU A 132 -22.53 -4.75 -27.60
C LEU A 132 -21.96 -3.82 -26.53
N LEU A 133 -22.21 -2.51 -26.63
CA LEU A 133 -21.79 -1.53 -25.63
C LEU A 133 -22.47 -1.76 -24.27
N LEU A 134 -23.78 -2.04 -24.26
CA LEU A 134 -24.52 -2.36 -23.05
C LEU A 134 -24.02 -3.65 -22.39
N GLU A 135 -23.65 -4.66 -23.18
CA GLU A 135 -23.07 -5.89 -22.64
C GLU A 135 -21.71 -5.63 -21.97
N ARG A 136 -20.83 -4.85 -22.61
CA ARG A 136 -19.53 -4.46 -22.02
C ARG A 136 -19.72 -3.65 -20.74
N PHE A 137 -20.63 -2.68 -20.76
CA PHE A 137 -20.99 -1.90 -19.59
C PHE A 137 -21.49 -2.79 -18.45
N ARG A 138 -22.41 -3.73 -18.75
CA ARG A 138 -22.93 -4.66 -17.75
C ARG A 138 -21.84 -5.51 -17.12
N ARG A 139 -20.91 -6.05 -17.92
CA ARG A 139 -19.76 -6.82 -17.40
C ARG A 139 -18.88 -5.99 -16.47
N ALA A 140 -18.63 -4.72 -16.82
CA ALA A 140 -17.88 -3.79 -15.97
C ALA A 140 -18.65 -3.46 -14.67
N PHE A 141 -19.96 -3.26 -14.75
CA PHE A 141 -20.81 -2.98 -13.60
C PHE A 141 -20.95 -4.18 -12.64
N GLU A 142 -21.08 -5.39 -13.18
CA GLU A 142 -21.12 -6.63 -12.38
C GLU A 142 -19.79 -6.84 -11.63
N ASN A 143 -18.66 -6.54 -12.27
CA ASN A 143 -17.35 -6.57 -11.63
C ASN A 143 -17.22 -5.53 -10.53
N LEU A 144 -17.66 -4.30 -10.80
CA LEU A 144 -17.66 -3.20 -9.83
C LEU A 144 -18.50 -3.57 -8.60
N SER A 145 -19.65 -4.20 -8.81
CA SER A 145 -20.51 -4.66 -7.72
C SER A 145 -19.81 -5.69 -6.83
N GLN A 146 -19.11 -6.66 -7.43
CA GLN A 146 -18.31 -7.63 -6.68
C GLN A 146 -17.15 -6.97 -5.92
N LEU A 147 -16.46 -6.02 -6.56
CA LEU A 147 -15.39 -5.23 -5.96
C LEU A 147 -15.89 -4.44 -4.74
N LEU A 148 -17.05 -3.77 -4.86
CA LEU A 148 -17.65 -3.01 -3.77
C LEU A 148 -18.07 -3.92 -2.61
N ILE A 149 -18.63 -5.10 -2.88
CA ILE A 149 -18.99 -6.07 -1.83
C ILE A 149 -17.73 -6.57 -1.10
N ALA A 150 -16.67 -6.91 -1.85
CA ALA A 150 -15.41 -7.35 -1.27
C ALA A 150 -14.77 -6.24 -0.41
N SER A 151 -14.74 -5.00 -0.92
CA SER A 151 -14.21 -3.83 -0.20
C SER A 151 -15.00 -3.60 1.07
N ARG A 152 -16.34 -3.54 0.98
CA ARG A 152 -17.22 -3.37 2.12
C ARG A 152 -17.00 -4.44 3.18
N ASN A 153 -16.84 -5.71 2.79
CA ASN A 153 -16.62 -6.80 3.75
C ASN A 153 -15.27 -6.64 4.48
N LEU A 154 -14.21 -6.29 3.75
CA LEU A 154 -12.90 -6.00 4.35
C LEU A 154 -12.97 -4.77 5.26
N ASP A 155 -13.61 -3.69 4.81
CA ASP A 155 -13.77 -2.45 5.57
C ASP A 155 -14.61 -2.67 6.83
N PHE A 156 -15.69 -3.46 6.74
CA PHE A 156 -16.51 -3.81 7.89
C PHE A 156 -15.71 -4.59 8.94
N PHE A 157 -14.95 -5.60 8.49
CA PHE A 157 -14.08 -6.38 9.37
C PHE A 157 -12.99 -5.53 10.01
N THR A 158 -12.23 -4.77 9.22
CA THR A 158 -11.11 -3.95 9.69
C THR A 158 -11.56 -2.83 10.63
N ASN A 159 -12.73 -2.23 10.39
CA ASN A 159 -13.31 -1.25 11.32
C ASN A 159 -13.73 -1.90 12.65
N GLY A 160 -14.43 -3.04 12.61
CA GLY A 160 -14.79 -3.78 13.83
C GLY A 160 -13.57 -4.21 14.63
N TYR A 161 -12.56 -4.73 13.94
CA TYR A 161 -11.25 -5.08 14.49
C TYR A 161 -10.55 -3.87 15.15
N ARG A 162 -10.68 -2.67 14.58
CA ARG A 162 -10.10 -1.46 15.18
C ARG A 162 -10.82 -1.02 16.46
N TYR A 163 -12.14 -1.13 16.53
CA TYR A 163 -12.89 -0.77 17.74
C TYR A 163 -12.61 -1.72 18.90
N LEU A 164 -12.46 -3.01 18.63
CA LEU A 164 -12.14 -4.01 19.65
C LEU A 164 -10.80 -3.73 20.35
N ILE A 165 -9.82 -3.13 19.65
CA ILE A 165 -8.53 -2.74 20.24
C ILE A 165 -8.69 -1.75 21.40
N GLN A 166 -9.73 -0.90 21.39
CA GLN A 166 -9.96 0.06 22.48
C GLN A 166 -10.60 -0.58 23.71
N ILE A 167 -11.40 -1.63 23.52
CA ILE A 167 -12.20 -2.26 24.58
C ILE A 167 -11.47 -3.45 25.19
N LEU A 168 -10.82 -4.26 24.36
CA LEU A 168 -10.28 -5.56 24.74
C LEU A 168 -9.19 -5.45 25.82
N PRO A 169 -8.20 -4.54 25.75
CA PRO A 169 -7.18 -4.43 26.79
C PRO A 169 -7.78 -4.02 28.13
N ALA A 170 -8.73 -3.08 28.11
CA ALA A 170 -9.44 -2.65 29.29
C ALA A 170 -10.27 -3.80 29.91
N ALA A 171 -10.97 -4.58 29.10
CA ALA A 171 -11.77 -5.71 29.57
C ALA A 171 -10.93 -6.83 30.21
N VAL A 172 -9.75 -7.14 29.65
CA VAL A 172 -8.83 -8.15 30.19
C VAL A 172 -8.19 -7.69 31.51
N VAL A 173 -7.88 -6.40 31.62
CA VAL A 173 -7.18 -5.81 32.76
C VAL A 173 -8.14 -5.39 33.88
N ALA A 174 -9.42 -5.13 33.58
CA ALA A 174 -10.44 -4.68 34.52
C ALA A 174 -10.59 -5.55 35.78
N PRO A 175 -10.60 -6.90 35.73
CA PRO A 175 -10.67 -7.72 36.94
C PRO A 175 -9.50 -7.46 37.90
N MET A 176 -8.30 -7.17 37.38
CA MET A 176 -7.14 -6.85 38.23
C MET A 176 -7.33 -5.52 38.95
N TYR A 177 -7.92 -4.53 38.28
CA TYR A 177 -8.27 -3.25 38.89
C TYR A 177 -9.30 -3.42 40.01
N PHE A 178 -10.39 -4.15 39.76
CA PHE A 178 -11.41 -4.40 40.80
C PHE A 178 -10.88 -5.25 41.96
N SER A 179 -9.84 -6.06 41.73
CA SER A 179 -9.14 -6.79 42.80
C SER A 179 -8.08 -5.97 43.55
N GLY A 180 -7.88 -4.70 43.18
CA GLY A 180 -6.91 -3.80 43.81
C GLY A 180 -5.44 -4.08 43.46
N LYS A 181 -5.16 -4.93 42.47
CA LYS A 181 -3.79 -5.33 42.07
C LYS A 181 -3.09 -4.29 41.19
N ILE A 182 -3.86 -3.39 40.57
CA ILE A 182 -3.36 -2.35 39.66
C ILE A 182 -4.17 -1.06 39.85
N GLU A 183 -3.57 0.06 39.47
CA GLU A 183 -4.23 1.37 39.47
C GLU A 183 -5.06 1.58 38.20
N PHE A 184 -6.03 2.51 38.27
CA PHE A 184 -6.84 2.88 37.10
C PHE A 184 -5.97 3.38 35.93
N GLY A 185 -4.84 4.04 36.20
CA GLY A 185 -3.89 4.49 35.18
C GLY A 185 -3.32 3.35 34.32
N VAL A 186 -3.19 2.14 34.89
CA VAL A 186 -2.68 0.96 34.18
C VAL A 186 -3.64 0.50 33.07
N ILE A 187 -4.94 0.77 33.21
CA ILE A 187 -5.94 0.45 32.17
C ILE A 187 -5.65 1.27 30.90
N ASN A 188 -5.45 2.59 31.06
CA ASN A 188 -5.13 3.47 29.92
C ASN A 188 -3.76 3.15 29.32
N GLN A 189 -2.77 2.83 30.16
CA GLN A 189 -1.45 2.38 29.68
C GLN A 189 -1.56 1.09 28.87
N SER A 190 -2.38 0.14 29.32
CA SER A 190 -2.62 -1.13 28.61
C SER A 190 -3.26 -0.90 27.25
N VAL A 191 -4.29 -0.04 27.17
CA VAL A 191 -4.93 0.31 25.89
C VAL A 191 -3.94 1.00 24.95
N SER A 192 -3.15 1.96 25.44
CA SER A 192 -2.15 2.66 24.63
C SER A 192 -1.09 1.70 24.10
N ALA A 193 -0.48 0.91 24.98
CA ALA A 193 0.56 -0.03 24.61
C ALA A 193 0.07 -1.11 23.64
N PHE A 194 -1.18 -1.56 23.78
CA PHE A 194 -1.80 -2.51 22.84
C PHE A 194 -2.00 -1.88 21.45
N ASN A 195 -2.43 -0.60 21.38
CA ASN A 195 -2.55 0.13 20.11
C ASN A 195 -1.20 0.30 19.40
N HIS A 196 -0.15 0.72 20.12
CA HIS A 196 1.18 0.90 19.55
C HIS A 196 1.71 -0.40 18.94
N VAL A 197 1.71 -1.50 19.71
CA VAL A 197 2.22 -2.79 19.22
C VAL A 197 1.47 -3.25 17.97
N LEU A 198 0.14 -3.15 17.93
CA LEU A 198 -0.65 -3.50 16.75
C LEU A 198 -0.38 -2.60 15.53
N SER A 199 -0.19 -1.31 15.77
CA SER A 199 0.15 -0.35 14.71
C SER A 199 1.52 -0.68 14.12
N ASP A 200 2.51 -1.01 14.96
CA ASP A 200 3.86 -1.37 14.51
C ASP A 200 3.85 -2.64 13.65
N PHE A 201 3.07 -3.66 14.03
CA PHE A 201 2.88 -4.85 13.20
C PHE A 201 2.23 -4.52 11.84
N SER A 202 1.29 -3.58 11.82
CA SER A 202 0.63 -3.15 10.58
C SER A 202 1.55 -2.30 9.70
N LEU A 203 2.42 -1.51 10.30
CA LEU A 203 3.39 -0.65 9.63
C LEU A 203 4.39 -1.47 8.81
N ILE A 204 4.84 -2.62 9.32
CA ILE A 204 5.73 -3.54 8.58
C ILE A 204 5.09 -3.97 7.24
N VAL A 205 3.77 -4.18 7.24
CA VAL A 205 3.01 -4.55 6.03
C VAL A 205 2.88 -3.35 5.08
N TYR A 206 2.53 -2.17 5.58
CA TYR A 206 2.35 -0.97 4.74
C TYR A 206 3.66 -0.45 4.15
N GLN A 207 4.76 -0.58 4.89
CA GLN A 207 6.07 -0.13 4.42
C GLN A 207 6.81 -1.18 3.59
N PHE A 208 6.22 -2.34 3.30
CA PHE A 208 6.84 -3.37 2.48
C PHE A 208 7.16 -2.87 1.06
N GLN A 209 6.27 -2.08 0.46
CA GLN A 209 6.55 -1.41 -0.83
C GLN A 209 7.72 -0.42 -0.73
N ALA A 210 7.82 0.33 0.37
CA ALA A 210 8.94 1.24 0.60
C ALA A 210 10.27 0.48 0.85
N ILE A 211 10.23 -0.66 1.54
CA ILE A 211 11.38 -1.58 1.73
C ILE A 211 11.87 -2.09 0.36
N SER A 212 10.95 -2.60 -0.47
CA SER A 212 11.29 -3.10 -1.80
C SER A 212 11.83 -1.98 -2.70
N ALA A 213 11.24 -0.78 -2.65
CA ALA A 213 11.72 0.37 -3.40
C ALA A 213 13.11 0.82 -2.93
N PHE A 214 13.35 0.84 -1.62
CA PHE A 214 14.66 1.17 -1.04
C PHE A 214 15.72 0.14 -1.42
N SER A 215 15.41 -1.16 -1.35
CA SER A 215 16.29 -2.24 -1.80
C SER A 215 16.62 -2.12 -3.29
N ALA A 216 15.61 -1.90 -4.14
CA ALA A 216 15.80 -1.73 -5.58
C ALA A 216 16.66 -0.50 -5.90
N VAL A 217 16.58 0.56 -5.10
CA VAL A 217 17.46 1.72 -5.30
C VAL A 217 18.87 1.41 -4.80
N ILE A 218 19.05 0.75 -3.65
CA ILE A 218 20.38 0.30 -3.20
C ILE A 218 21.03 -0.59 -4.26
N ASP A 219 20.28 -1.51 -4.86
CA ASP A 219 20.77 -2.37 -5.94
C ASP A 219 21.18 -1.54 -7.17
N ARG A 220 20.33 -0.60 -7.64
CA ARG A 220 20.68 0.29 -8.76
C ARG A 220 21.89 1.21 -8.47
N LEU A 221 22.05 1.65 -7.22
CA LEU A 221 23.16 2.49 -6.78
C LEU A 221 24.45 1.69 -6.57
N GLY A 222 24.32 0.45 -6.11
CA GLY A 222 25.41 -0.46 -5.76
C GLY A 222 25.97 -1.19 -6.97
N ASP A 223 25.13 -1.56 -7.95
CA ASP A 223 25.60 -2.32 -9.10
C ASP A 223 26.47 -1.48 -10.02
N GLY A 224 26.22 -0.18 -10.19
CA GLY A 224 27.05 0.68 -11.05
C GLY A 224 27.26 0.16 -12.49
N THR A 225 26.57 -0.91 -12.91
CA THR A 225 26.83 -1.73 -14.11
C THR A 225 25.61 -1.85 -15.02
N GLN A 226 24.41 -1.42 -14.59
CA GLN A 226 23.26 -1.30 -15.51
C GLN A 226 23.18 0.05 -16.26
N TRP A 227 24.29 0.80 -16.29
CA TRP A 227 24.48 1.90 -17.24
C TRP A 227 25.47 1.51 -18.34
N GLU A 228 25.53 0.22 -18.68
CA GLU A 228 26.03 -0.20 -19.98
C GLU A 228 24.91 0.06 -20.99
N TRP A 229 25.02 1.20 -21.68
CA TRP A 229 24.30 1.50 -22.92
C TRP A 229 25.03 0.85 -24.08
#